data_AF-A0A5D2F4N3-F1
#
_entry.id   AF-A0A5D2F4N3-F1
#
_cell.length_a   1.000
_cell.length_b   1.000
_cell.length_c   1.000
_cell.angle_alpha   90.00
_cell.angle_beta   90.00
_cell.angle_gamma   90.00
#
_symmetry.space_group_name_H-M   'P 1'
#
loop_
_entity.id
_entity.type
_entity.pdbx_description
1 polymer ?
#
loop_
_entity_poly.entity_id
_entity_poly.type
_entity_poly.pdbx_seq_one_letter_code
_entity_poly.pdbx_strand_id
1 'polypeptide(L)'
;MGIITWNIRGLGSTLKIEAINRVVRLNRVDALFIQETKLESVLVELIRKIWGNDGFDFKYAAAVERSEALLTIWDNGSFVEEVELCERRFIVVVGKWVAGEK
;
A
#
# COMPACT_ATOMS: atom_id res chain seq x y z
N MET A 1 4.56 -5.20 -14.23
CA MET A 1 4.68 -3.92 -13.50
C MET A 1 3.45 -3.05 -13.75
N GLY A 2 2.39 -3.29 -13.00
CA GLY A 2 1.22 -2.43 -12.83
C GLY A 2 1.32 -1.72 -11.49
N ILE A 3 1.38 -0.39 -11.53
CA ILE A 3 1.48 0.46 -10.34
C ILE A 3 0.22 1.31 -10.27
N ILE A 4 -0.38 1.40 -9.08
CA ILE A 4 -1.52 2.31 -8.85
C ILE A 4 -1.18 3.27 -7.73
N THR A 5 -1.49 4.54 -7.94
CA THR A 5 -1.47 5.57 -6.91
C THR A 5 -2.87 6.15 -6.74
N TRP A 6 -3.31 6.30 -5.50
CA TRP A 6 -4.65 6.82 -5.20
C TRP A 6 -4.70 7.62 -3.91
N ASN A 7 -4.99 8.91 -4.03
CA ASN A 7 -5.40 9.73 -2.90
C ASN A 7 -6.87 9.41 -2.53
N ILE A 8 -7.07 8.74 -1.40
CA ILE A 8 -8.38 8.20 -0.99
C ILE A 8 -9.18 9.17 -0.09
N ARG A 9 -8.53 10.20 0.45
CA ARG A 9 -9.12 11.19 1.38
C ARG A 9 -9.86 10.56 2.57
N GLY A 10 -9.25 9.57 3.21
CA GLY A 10 -9.73 8.84 4.38
C GLY A 10 -10.11 7.39 4.05
N LEU A 11 -9.45 6.44 4.72
CA LEU A 11 -9.53 4.99 4.48
C LEU A 11 -10.44 4.25 5.48
N GLY A 12 -11.03 4.94 6.47
CA GLY A 12 -11.81 4.33 7.55
C GLY A 12 -13.17 3.72 7.18
N SER A 13 -13.57 3.73 5.90
CA SER A 13 -14.85 3.15 5.45
C SER A 13 -14.62 1.79 4.79
N THR A 14 -15.39 0.77 5.19
CA THR A 14 -15.37 -0.57 4.59
C THR A 14 -15.58 -0.53 3.08
N LEU A 15 -16.48 0.33 2.57
CA LEU A 15 -16.75 0.47 1.14
C LEU A 15 -15.51 0.94 0.35
N LYS A 16 -14.70 1.83 0.94
CA LYS A 16 -13.46 2.29 0.30
C LYS A 16 -12.41 1.18 0.28
N ILE A 17 -12.30 0.42 1.37
CA ILE A 17 -11.40 -0.74 1.45
C ILE A 17 -11.77 -1.77 0.37
N GLU A 18 -13.06 -2.10 0.23
CA GLU A 18 -13.57 -3.00 -0.81
C GLU A 18 -13.33 -2.47 -2.22
N ALA A 19 -13.51 -1.16 -2.43
CA ALA A 19 -13.25 -0.52 -3.72
C ALA A 19 -11.76 -0.62 -4.11
N ILE A 20 -10.84 -0.35 -3.17
CA ILE A 20 -9.40 -0.49 -3.40
C ILE A 20 -9.06 -1.95 -3.68
N ASN A 21 -9.57 -2.88 -2.88
CA ASN A 21 -9.33 -4.30 -3.07
C ASN A 21 -9.83 -4.81 -4.44
N ARG A 22 -10.98 -4.33 -4.90
CA ARG A 22 -11.48 -4.62 -6.25
C ARG A 22 -10.53 -4.09 -7.33
N VAL A 23 -10.02 -2.87 -7.16
CA VAL A 23 -9.05 -2.27 -8.10
C VAL A 23 -7.74 -3.07 -8.11
N VAL A 24 -7.21 -3.45 -6.95
CA VAL A 24 -5.99 -4.27 -6.82
C VAL A 24 -6.14 -5.60 -7.57
N ARG A 25 -7.23 -6.33 -7.31
CA ARG A 25 -7.47 -7.64 -7.91
C ARG A 25 -7.71 -7.59 -9.41
N LEU A 26 -8.56 -6.66 -9.88
CA LEU A 26 -8.90 -6.57 -11.31
C LEU A 26 -7.72 -6.15 -12.18
N ASN A 27 -6.82 -5.33 -11.65
CA ASN A 27 -5.67 -4.81 -12.40
C ASN A 27 -4.37 -5.60 -12.13
N ARG A 28 -4.42 -6.66 -11.32
CA ARG A 28 -3.23 -7.46 -10.92
C ARG A 28 -2.06 -6.59 -10.45
N VAL A 29 -2.36 -5.61 -9.60
CA VAL A 29 -1.41 -4.58 -9.15
C VAL A 29 -0.15 -5.21 -8.54
N ASP A 30 1.02 -4.71 -8.91
CA ASP A 30 2.32 -5.07 -8.34
C ASP A 30 2.69 -4.16 -7.16
N ALA A 31 2.36 -2.87 -7.24
CA ALA A 31 2.56 -1.91 -6.15
C ALA A 31 1.42 -0.88 -6.08
N LEU A 32 1.00 -0.58 -4.86
CA LEU A 32 -0.09 0.33 -4.53
C LEU A 32 0.40 1.43 -3.59
N PHE A 33 0.15 2.69 -3.96
CA PHE A 33 0.45 3.87 -3.16
C PHE A 33 -0.86 4.59 -2.81
N ILE A 34 -1.21 4.63 -1.52
CA ILE A 34 -2.39 5.34 -1.03
C ILE A 34 -1.96 6.58 -0.25
N GLN A 35 -2.54 7.74 -0.59
CA GLN A 35 -2.36 8.99 0.15
C GLN A 35 -3.63 9.40 0.91
N GLU A 36 -3.45 10.28 1.90
CA GLU A 36 -4.50 10.79 2.78
C GLU A 36 -5.32 9.66 3.42
N THR A 37 -4.69 8.62 3.96
CA THR A 37 -5.43 7.52 4.61
C THR A 37 -6.22 7.99 5.84
N LYS A 38 -5.75 9.06 6.51
CA LYS A 38 -6.29 9.62 7.76
C LYS A 38 -6.39 8.59 8.90
N LEU A 39 -5.57 7.55 8.84
CA LEU A 39 -5.46 6.56 9.93
C LEU A 39 -4.34 6.96 10.88
N GLU A 40 -4.47 6.64 12.16
CA GLU A 40 -3.38 6.84 13.13
C GLU A 40 -2.37 5.70 13.07
N SER A 41 -2.86 4.48 12.86
CA SER A 41 -2.08 3.27 12.72
C SER A 41 -2.73 2.34 11.71
N VAL A 42 -1.97 1.37 11.22
CA VAL A 42 -2.46 0.36 10.30
C VAL A 42 -2.11 -1.02 10.84
N LEU A 43 -3.13 -1.88 10.91
CA LEU A 43 -2.98 -3.29 11.27
C LEU A 43 -2.78 -4.13 10.00
N VAL A 44 -2.04 -5.23 10.11
CA VAL A 44 -1.82 -6.19 9.02
C VAL A 44 -3.14 -6.70 8.45
N GLU A 45 -4.16 -6.89 9.29
CA GLU A 45 -5.49 -7.35 8.87
C GLU A 45 -6.17 -6.38 7.92
N LEU A 46 -5.94 -5.07 8.09
CA LEU A 46 -6.44 -4.05 7.16
C LEU A 46 -5.73 -4.18 5.81
N ILE A 47 -4.40 -4.34 5.81
CA ILE A 47 -3.65 -4.51 4.58
C ILE A 47 -4.06 -5.79 3.85
N ARG A 48 -4.24 -6.90 4.59
CA ARG A 48 -4.76 -8.16 4.05
C ARG A 48 -6.14 -7.98 3.40
N LYS A 49 -7.03 -7.18 3.98
CA LYS A 49 -8.33 -6.85 3.37
C LYS A 49 -8.19 -6.02 2.10
N ILE A 50 -7.23 -5.09 2.07
CA ILE A 50 -6.93 -4.27 0.88
C ILE A 50 -6.32 -5.14 -0.22
N TRP A 51 -5.34 -5.97 0.10
CA TRP A 51 -4.57 -6.76 -0.87
C TRP A 51 -5.32 -8.01 -1.34
N GLY A 52 -5.97 -8.73 -0.42
CA GLY A 52 -6.78 -9.91 -0.67
C GLY A 52 -6.11 -11.27 -0.41
N ASN A 53 -4.83 -11.30 -0.03
CA ASN A 53 -4.07 -12.49 0.39
C ASN A 53 -2.90 -12.05 1.31
N ASP A 54 -1.99 -12.96 1.65
CA ASP A 54 -0.79 -12.70 2.48
C ASP A 54 0.51 -12.47 1.67
N GLY A 55 0.42 -12.41 0.35
CA GLY A 55 1.56 -12.25 -0.56
C GLY A 55 2.06 -10.81 -0.72
N PHE A 56 2.01 -10.02 0.35
CA PHE A 56 2.39 -8.61 0.33
C PHE A 56 3.38 -8.25 1.42
N ASP A 57 4.05 -7.12 1.22
CA ASP A 57 4.66 -6.34 2.28
C ASP A 57 4.23 -4.87 2.11
N PHE A 58 4.39 -4.07 3.17
CA PHE A 58 3.88 -2.71 3.21
C PHE A 58 4.65 -1.81 4.16
N LYS A 59 4.59 -0.51 3.89
CA LYS A 59 5.00 0.54 4.83
C LYS A 59 3.96 1.60 5.01
N TYR A 60 3.95 2.12 6.23
CA TYR A 60 2.98 3.11 6.66
C TYR A 60 3.67 4.27 7.37
N ALA A 61 3.47 5.47 6.81
CA ALA A 61 3.82 6.72 7.48
C ALA A 61 2.54 7.33 8.05
N ALA A 62 2.41 7.29 9.38
CA ALA A 62 1.28 7.89 10.09
C ALA A 62 1.25 9.41 9.92
N ALA A 63 0.05 9.98 9.93
CA ALA A 63 -0.12 11.43 9.95
C ALA A 63 0.36 12.00 11.30
N VAL A 64 1.23 13.00 11.26
CA VAL A 64 1.60 13.84 12.40
C VAL A 64 1.16 15.27 12.08
N GLU A 65 0.20 15.78 12.85
CA GLU A 65 -0.39 17.12 12.69
C GLU A 65 -1.09 17.32 11.33
N ARG A 66 -0.54 18.18 10.46
CA ARG A 66 -1.07 18.52 9.13
C ARG A 66 -0.54 17.61 8.02
N SER A 67 0.36 16.67 8.32
CA SER A 67 0.91 15.78 7.29
C SER A 67 -0.10 14.71 6.87
N GLU A 68 -0.15 14.41 5.59
CA GLU A 68 -1.02 13.38 5.04
C GLU A 68 -0.41 12.00 5.28
N ALA A 69 -1.19 11.08 5.85
CA ALA A 69 -0.74 9.70 6.05
C ALA A 69 -0.57 8.95 4.73
N LEU A 70 0.51 8.18 4.62
CA LEU A 70 0.89 7.44 3.43
C LEU A 70 0.93 5.95 3.70
N LEU A 71 0.44 5.16 2.75
CA LEU A 71 0.51 3.71 2.76
C LEU A 71 1.06 3.23 1.42
N THR A 72 2.13 2.44 1.46
CA THR A 72 2.71 1.77 0.30
C THR A 72 2.61 0.27 0.52
N ILE A 73 2.08 -0.48 -0.45
CA ILE A 73 1.96 -1.94 -0.41
C ILE A 73 2.52 -2.49 -1.72
N TRP A 74 3.24 -3.60 -1.68
CA TRP A 74 3.75 -4.27 -2.87
C TRP A 74 3.62 -5.80 -2.78
N ASP A 75 3.62 -6.43 -3.96
CA ASP A 75 3.59 -7.88 -4.12
C ASP A 75 4.99 -8.48 -3.88
N ASN A 76 5.11 -9.39 -2.92
CA ASN A 76 6.40 -10.04 -2.59
C ASN A 76 6.90 -10.95 -3.74
N GLY A 77 6.01 -11.40 -4.61
CA GLY A 77 6.36 -12.21 -5.78
C GLY A 77 6.85 -11.36 -6.96
N SER A 78 6.67 -10.04 -6.93
CA SER A 78 6.98 -9.13 -8.04
C SER A 78 8.05 -8.11 -7.68
N PHE A 79 8.24 -7.81 -6.39
CA PHE A 79 9.22 -6.84 -5.91
C PHE A 79 9.90 -7.34 -4.64
N VAL A 80 11.22 -7.39 -4.65
CA VAL A 80 12.06 -7.73 -3.49
C VAL A 80 12.64 -6.45 -2.93
N GLU A 81 12.18 -6.06 -1.73
CA GLU A 81 12.74 -4.95 -0.97
C GLU A 81 14.20 -5.22 -0.59
N GLU A 82 15.06 -4.21 -0.75
CA GLU A 82 16.45 -4.24 -0.28
C GLU A 82 16.70 -3.17 0.80
N VAL A 83 16.16 -1.96 0.57
CA VAL A 83 16.32 -0.83 1.48
C VAL A 83 15.01 -0.08 1.57
N GLU A 84 14.69 0.34 2.78
CA GLU A 84 13.58 1.23 3.02
C GLU A 84 13.96 2.43 3.89
N LEU A 85 13.22 3.51 3.69
CA LEU A 85 13.23 4.69 4.54
C LEU A 85 11.79 5.19 4.67
N CYS A 86 11.22 5.00 5.86
CA CYS A 86 9.87 5.45 6.17
C CYS A 86 9.93 6.65 7.11
N GLU A 87 9.82 7.84 6.52
CA GLU A 87 9.80 9.11 7.25
C GLU A 87 8.39 9.68 7.31
N ARG A 88 8.19 10.71 8.12
CA ARG A 88 6.85 11.29 8.37
C ARG A 88 6.12 11.80 7.13
N ARG A 89 6.85 12.15 6.07
CA ARG A 89 6.29 12.81 4.87
C ARG A 89 6.54 12.04 3.58
N PHE A 90 7.30 10.97 3.64
CA PHE A 90 7.62 10.18 2.46
C PHE A 90 7.98 8.76 2.87
N ILE A 91 7.72 7.85 1.93
CA ILE A 91 8.14 6.47 2.01
C ILE A 91 9.04 6.25 0.80
N VAL A 92 10.26 5.77 1.04
CA VAL A 92 11.17 5.30 0.01
C VAL A 92 11.34 3.81 0.20
N VAL A 93 11.10 3.07 -0.87
CA VAL A 93 11.35 1.64 -0.96
C VAL A 93 12.24 1.42 -2.18
N VAL A 94 13.41 0.83 -1.96
CA VAL A 94 14.39 0.47 -2.99
C VAL A 94 14.49 -1.03 -3.01
N GLY A 95 14.51 -1.59 -4.22
CA GLY A 95 14.52 -3.03 -4.40
C GLY A 95 14.53 -3.42 -5.87
N LYS A 96 14.36 -4.71 -6.11
CA LYS A 96 14.42 -5.31 -7.45
C LYS A 96 13.07 -5.85 -7.87
N TRP A 97 12.66 -5.49 -9.08
CA TRP A 97 11.55 -6.16 -9.75
C TRP A 97 11.98 -7.56 -10.15
N VAL A 98 11.17 -8.55 -9.80
CA VAL A 98 11.35 -9.94 -10.17
C VAL A 98 10.21 -10.37 -11.09
N ALA A 99 10.50 -11.28 -12.02
CA ALA A 99 9.48 -11.90 -12.83
C ALA A 99 8.70 -12.89 -11.97
N GLY A 100 7.64 -12.41 -11.32
CA GLY A 100 6.68 -13.28 -10.63
C GLY A 100 5.82 -14.05 -11.64
N GLU A 101 5.54 -15.31 -11.36
CA GLU A 101 4.45 -16.04 -12.01
C GLU A 101 3.12 -15.48 -11.46
N LYS A 102 2.37 -14.73 -12.28
CA LYS A 102 1.11 -14.06 -11.90
C LYS A 102 -0.12 -14.59 -12.63
#